data_AF-A0A1G6RE61-F1
#
_entry.id   AF-A0A1G6RE61-F1
#
_cell.length_a   1.000
_cell.length_b   1.000
_cell.length_c   1.000
_cell.angle_alpha   90.00
_cell.angle_beta   90.00
_cell.angle_gamma   90.00
#
_symmetry.space_group_name_H-M   'P 1'
#
loop_
_entity.id
_entity.type
_entity.pdbx_description
1 polymer ?
#
loop_
_entity_poly.entity_id
_entity_poly.type
_entity_poly.pdbx_seq_one_letter_code
_entity_poly.pdbx_strand_id
1 'polypeptide(L)'
;MTDPTDPLARIAAALERLAPPAPPAADTMAHPAYIWRDGGLAAARAFTPLPLELLSGVDAQKGALVENARRLATGSAAHDVLLWGARGAGKSALVKATVGALQNDGLAIALIEISGDRIETLPRLFALIADLPRAFILFLDDLGFEDAGHGARLLRSMLEGGAEARPANARLHVTANRRHIVSRDLREQDSPINPRDVVDDKLALADRFGLSLGFHVCDQDSYVAMVSGYAQSYGLSFDPLDAIAWATQRGSRSGRVAWQYVVELAGRAGKAI
;
A
#
# COMPACT_ATOMS: atom_id res chain seq x y z
N MET A 1 20.03 23.07 -39.95
CA MET A 1 20.83 21.85 -40.17
C MET A 1 22.02 21.95 -39.24
N THR A 2 21.96 21.30 -38.08
CA THR A 2 23.08 21.22 -37.14
C THR A 2 24.18 20.34 -37.72
N ASP A 3 25.40 20.87 -37.76
CA ASP A 3 26.58 20.18 -38.29
C ASP A 3 26.91 18.96 -37.41
N PRO A 4 26.96 17.73 -37.97
CA PRO A 4 27.28 16.52 -37.20
C PRO A 4 28.70 16.48 -36.64
N THR A 5 29.55 17.46 -36.96
CA THR A 5 30.89 17.64 -36.37
C THR A 5 30.93 18.58 -35.16
N ASP A 6 29.83 19.26 -34.84
CA ASP A 6 29.75 20.14 -33.67
C ASP A 6 29.96 19.34 -32.37
N PRO A 7 31.04 19.64 -31.60
CA PRO A 7 31.31 18.98 -30.32
C PRO A 7 30.15 19.12 -29.33
N LEU A 8 29.42 20.25 -29.35
CA LEU A 8 28.27 20.48 -28.46
C LEU A 8 27.09 19.59 -28.84
N ALA A 9 26.81 19.41 -30.13
CA ALA A 9 25.76 18.51 -30.61
C ALA A 9 26.07 17.04 -30.27
N ARG A 10 27.35 16.63 -30.34
CA ARG A 10 27.79 15.28 -29.94
C ARG A 10 27.72 15.06 -28.43
N ILE A 11 28.05 16.07 -27.63
CA ILE A 11 27.91 16.02 -26.18
C ILE A 11 26.43 15.96 -25.80
N ALA A 12 25.57 16.79 -26.39
CA ALA A 12 24.12 16.75 -26.18
C ALA A 12 23.53 15.37 -26.52
N ALA A 13 23.85 14.81 -27.70
CA ALA A 13 23.39 13.48 -28.10
C ALA A 13 23.99 12.33 -27.27
N ALA A 14 25.16 12.52 -26.65
CA ALA A 14 25.73 11.58 -25.69
C ALA A 14 25.03 11.68 -24.33
N LEU A 15 24.72 12.89 -23.86
CA LEU A 15 23.97 13.13 -22.64
C LEU A 15 22.52 12.63 -22.74
N GLU A 16 21.85 12.81 -23.88
CA GLU A 16 20.50 12.28 -24.14
C GLU A 16 20.47 10.74 -24.16
N ARG A 17 21.56 10.09 -24.57
CA ARG A 17 21.67 8.61 -24.50
C ARG A 17 22.01 8.12 -23.09
N LEU A 18 22.77 8.90 -22.32
CA LEU A 18 23.12 8.56 -20.93
C LEU A 18 21.97 8.84 -19.95
N ALA A 19 21.12 9.82 -20.27
CA ALA A 19 19.93 10.21 -19.51
C ALA A 19 18.77 10.42 -20.49
N PRO A 20 18.08 9.34 -20.91
CA PRO A 20 16.90 9.47 -21.75
C PRO A 20 15.89 10.40 -21.06
N PRO A 21 15.15 11.23 -21.82
CA PRO A 21 14.13 12.10 -21.25
C PRO A 21 13.15 11.24 -20.45
N ALA A 22 12.87 11.67 -19.21
CA ALA A 22 11.94 10.97 -18.35
C ALA A 22 10.61 10.79 -19.09
N PRO A 23 9.96 9.61 -19.00
CA PRO A 23 8.66 9.41 -19.62
C PRO A 23 7.71 10.53 -19.14
N PRO A 24 6.86 11.06 -20.04
CA PRO A 24 5.95 12.14 -19.67
C PRO A 24 5.09 11.71 -18.49
N ALA A 25 4.90 12.62 -17.54
CA ALA A 25 4.03 12.37 -16.39
C ALA A 25 2.62 12.04 -16.89
N ALA A 26 1.99 11.04 -16.28
CA ALA A 26 0.60 10.69 -16.56
C ALA A 26 -0.32 11.83 -16.13
N ASP A 27 -1.44 11.97 -16.83
CA ASP A 27 -2.52 12.86 -16.41
C ASP A 27 -3.02 12.45 -15.01
N THR A 28 -2.90 13.38 -14.06
CA THR A 28 -3.22 13.23 -12.63
C THR A 28 -4.70 12.95 -12.37
N MET A 29 -5.56 13.13 -13.37
CA MET A 29 -7.00 12.93 -13.30
C MET A 29 -7.51 11.76 -14.16
N ALA A 30 -6.72 11.24 -15.11
CA ALA A 30 -7.19 10.25 -16.09
C ALA A 30 -7.23 8.79 -15.62
N HIS A 31 -6.56 8.43 -14.51
CA HIS A 31 -6.35 7.04 -14.11
C HIS A 31 -6.84 6.74 -12.69
N PRO A 32 -7.32 5.51 -12.41
CA PRO A 32 -7.82 5.15 -11.09
C PRO A 32 -6.70 4.99 -10.04
N ALA A 33 -5.48 4.70 -10.48
CA ALA A 33 -4.31 4.59 -9.62
C ALA A 33 -3.01 4.97 -10.34
N TYR A 34 -2.02 5.36 -9.54
CA TYR A 34 -0.71 5.81 -9.98
C TYR A 34 0.41 5.19 -9.15
N ILE A 35 1.61 5.23 -9.69
CA ILE A 35 2.86 4.94 -9.00
C ILE A 35 3.70 6.21 -9.03
N TRP A 36 4.17 6.66 -7.88
CA TRP A 36 5.10 7.79 -7.79
C TRP A 36 6.52 7.34 -8.15
N ARG A 37 7.09 7.90 -9.23
CA ARG A 37 8.41 7.54 -9.76
C ARG A 37 9.21 8.80 -10.12
N ASP A 38 10.49 8.62 -10.41
CA ASP A 38 11.49 9.67 -10.74
C ASP A 38 10.92 10.85 -11.56
N GLY A 39 10.40 11.86 -10.88
CA GLY A 39 9.94 13.11 -11.46
C GLY A 39 8.44 13.25 -11.74
N GLY A 40 7.59 12.24 -11.49
CA GLY A 40 6.15 12.38 -11.74
C GLY A 40 5.30 11.14 -11.44
N LEU A 41 3.99 11.29 -11.65
CA LEU A 41 3.04 10.18 -11.56
C LEU A 41 3.10 9.33 -12.83
N ALA A 42 3.22 8.02 -12.65
CA ALA A 42 3.02 7.04 -13.71
C ALA A 42 1.68 6.33 -13.49
N ALA A 43 0.89 6.10 -14.53
CA ALA A 43 -0.35 5.32 -14.40
C ALA A 43 -0.04 3.89 -13.93
N ALA A 44 -0.78 3.40 -12.94
CA ALA A 44 -0.69 2.01 -12.54
C ALA A 44 -1.27 1.12 -13.64
N ARG A 45 -0.52 0.10 -14.05
CA ARG A 45 -0.99 -0.86 -15.07
C ARG A 45 -2.08 -1.73 -14.46
N ALA A 46 -3.24 -1.82 -15.13
CA ALA A 46 -4.34 -2.72 -14.79
C ALA A 46 -4.74 -2.67 -13.29
N PHE A 47 -5.06 -1.48 -12.78
CA PHE A 47 -5.58 -1.34 -11.42
C PHE A 47 -7.00 -1.90 -11.32
N THR A 48 -7.09 -3.20 -11.03
CA THR A 48 -8.33 -3.94 -10.80
C THR A 48 -8.30 -4.52 -9.39
N PRO A 49 -8.65 -3.73 -8.36
CA PRO A 49 -8.61 -4.22 -6.99
C PRO A 49 -9.67 -5.30 -6.74
N LEU A 50 -9.40 -6.18 -5.78
CA LEU A 50 -10.36 -7.18 -5.32
C LEU A 50 -11.62 -6.49 -4.76
N PRO A 51 -12.83 -7.02 -5.02
CA PRO A 51 -14.04 -6.60 -4.32
C PRO A 51 -13.90 -6.71 -2.80
N LEU A 52 -14.50 -5.77 -2.06
CA LEU A 52 -14.43 -5.74 -0.58
C LEU A 52 -15.06 -6.97 0.06
N GLU A 53 -16.02 -7.59 -0.63
CA GLU A 53 -16.78 -8.77 -0.22
C GLU A 53 -15.87 -10.00 -0.13
N LEU A 54 -14.81 -10.06 -0.94
CA LEU A 54 -13.86 -11.18 -0.94
C LEU A 54 -12.84 -11.12 0.20
N LEU A 55 -12.74 -10.00 0.91
CA LEU A 55 -11.80 -9.83 2.01
C LEU A 55 -12.41 -10.32 3.33
N SER A 56 -12.42 -11.61 3.63
CA SER A 56 -13.07 -12.12 4.86
C SER A 56 -12.29 -11.81 6.16
N GLY A 57 -12.99 -11.74 7.29
CA GLY A 57 -12.38 -11.67 8.63
C GLY A 57 -11.80 -10.31 9.02
N VAL A 58 -12.12 -9.26 8.26
CA VAL A 58 -11.63 -7.89 8.47
C VAL A 58 -12.75 -6.85 8.38
N ASP A 59 -13.99 -7.23 8.70
CA ASP A 59 -15.17 -6.39 8.45
C ASP A 59 -15.18 -5.08 9.24
N ALA A 60 -14.69 -5.10 10.48
CA ALA A 60 -14.52 -3.87 11.28
C ALA A 60 -13.49 -2.93 10.64
N GLN A 61 -12.36 -3.47 10.16
CA GLN A 61 -11.31 -2.72 9.48
C GLN A 61 -11.80 -2.18 8.14
N LYS A 62 -12.61 -2.95 7.39
CA LYS A 62 -13.27 -2.47 6.15
C LYS A 62 -14.14 -1.26 6.44
N GLY A 63 -15.08 -1.39 7.39
CA GLY A 63 -16.03 -0.32 7.70
C GLY A 63 -15.31 0.97 8.08
N ALA A 64 -14.33 0.87 8.99
CA ALA A 64 -13.54 2.02 9.42
C ALA A 64 -12.74 2.65 8.27
N LEU A 65 -12.08 1.85 7.42
CA LEU A 65 -11.25 2.36 6.33
C LEU A 65 -12.09 3.00 5.22
N VAL A 66 -13.18 2.35 4.82
CA VAL A 66 -14.10 2.83 3.78
C VAL A 66 -14.75 4.12 4.20
N GLU A 67 -15.23 4.21 5.44
CA GLU A 67 -15.83 5.43 5.98
C GLU A 67 -14.81 6.59 6.02
N ASN A 68 -13.59 6.33 6.51
CA ASN A 68 -12.54 7.35 6.54
C ASN A 68 -12.16 7.83 5.13
N ALA A 69 -12.02 6.91 4.16
CA ALA A 69 -11.70 7.25 2.78
C ALA A 69 -12.88 7.95 2.07
N ARG A 70 -14.13 7.62 2.40
CA ARG A 70 -15.32 8.31 1.89
C ARG A 70 -15.38 9.76 2.37
N ARG A 71 -15.02 10.03 3.63
CA ARG A 71 -14.88 11.41 4.14
C ARG A 71 -13.87 12.19 3.33
N LEU A 72 -12.70 11.62 3.06
CA LEU A 72 -11.69 12.26 2.21
C LEU A 72 -12.23 12.56 0.80
N ALA A 73 -12.87 11.58 0.17
CA ALA A 73 -13.42 11.69 -1.18
C ALA A 73 -14.55 12.73 -1.31
N THR A 74 -15.22 13.05 -0.21
CA THR A 74 -16.29 14.05 -0.14
C THR A 74 -15.82 15.40 0.41
N GLY A 75 -14.51 15.59 0.61
CA GLY A 75 -13.92 16.84 1.09
C GLY A 75 -14.02 17.06 2.60
N SER A 76 -14.45 16.04 3.36
CA SER A 76 -14.52 16.08 4.82
C SER A 76 -13.19 15.68 5.47
N ALA A 77 -13.02 16.01 6.75
CA ALA A 77 -11.85 15.62 7.52
C ALA A 77 -11.73 14.09 7.62
N ALA A 78 -10.55 13.59 7.27
CA ALA A 78 -10.17 12.18 7.36
C ALA A 78 -8.84 12.04 8.10
N HIS A 79 -8.57 10.85 8.63
CA HIS A 79 -7.31 10.51 9.29
C HIS A 79 -6.32 9.87 8.33
N ASP A 80 -5.04 10.03 8.63
CA ASP A 80 -4.03 9.09 8.14
C ASP A 80 -4.20 7.74 8.82
N VAL A 81 -3.90 6.69 8.08
CA VAL A 81 -4.19 5.32 8.47
C VAL A 81 -2.93 4.50 8.58
N LEU A 82 -2.76 3.84 9.72
CA LEU A 82 -1.79 2.77 9.92
C LEU A 82 -2.51 1.42 9.88
N LEU A 83 -2.16 0.56 8.93
CA LEU A 83 -2.60 -0.82 8.86
C LEU A 83 -1.45 -1.71 9.32
N TRP A 84 -1.58 -2.36 10.46
CA TRP A 84 -0.50 -3.15 11.03
C TRP A 84 -0.94 -4.54 11.39
N GLY A 85 -0.01 -5.51 11.37
CA GLY A 85 -0.37 -6.87 11.77
C GLY A 85 0.34 -7.97 11.01
N ALA A 86 -0.33 -9.12 10.95
CA ALA A 86 0.17 -10.32 10.29
C ALA A 86 0.45 -10.10 8.79
N ARG A 87 1.49 -10.78 8.28
CA ARG A 87 1.83 -10.79 6.84
C ARG A 87 0.76 -11.60 6.10
N GLY A 88 0.35 -11.11 4.92
CA GLY A 88 -0.68 -11.79 4.11
C GLY A 88 -2.11 -11.67 4.63
N ALA A 89 -2.37 -10.87 5.68
CA ALA A 89 -3.70 -10.65 6.25
C ALA A 89 -4.60 -9.69 5.45
N GLY A 90 -4.18 -9.27 4.25
CA GLY A 90 -5.00 -8.43 3.37
C GLY A 90 -4.89 -6.91 3.58
N LYS A 91 -3.90 -6.39 4.31
CA LYS A 91 -3.70 -4.94 4.54
C LYS A 91 -3.67 -4.12 3.24
N SER A 92 -2.74 -4.45 2.35
CA SER A 92 -2.57 -3.76 1.06
C SER A 92 -3.76 -4.00 0.14
N ALA A 93 -4.34 -5.20 0.17
CA ALA A 93 -5.55 -5.54 -0.58
C ALA A 93 -6.74 -4.69 -0.12
N LEU A 94 -6.89 -4.45 1.18
CA LEU A 94 -7.97 -3.64 1.74
C LEU A 94 -7.89 -2.18 1.32
N VAL A 95 -6.69 -1.60 1.29
CA VAL A 95 -6.50 -0.22 0.80
C VAL A 95 -6.92 -0.11 -0.68
N LYS A 96 -6.43 -1.05 -1.51
CA LYS A 96 -6.74 -1.08 -2.95
C LYS A 96 -8.24 -1.30 -3.19
N ALA A 97 -8.86 -2.24 -2.47
CA ALA A 97 -10.30 -2.52 -2.51
C ALA A 97 -11.15 -1.33 -2.08
N THR A 98 -10.73 -0.60 -1.04
CA THR A 98 -11.42 0.61 -0.57
C THR A 98 -11.47 1.68 -1.66
N VAL A 99 -10.34 1.94 -2.34
CA VAL A 99 -10.32 2.89 -3.46
C VAL A 99 -11.22 2.43 -4.59
N GLY A 100 -11.14 1.15 -4.98
CA GLY A 100 -11.99 0.59 -6.04
C GLY A 100 -13.48 0.69 -5.72
N ALA A 101 -13.89 0.39 -4.49
CA ALA A 101 -15.28 0.49 -4.07
C ALA A 101 -15.81 1.93 -4.15
N LEU A 102 -15.03 2.91 -3.66
CA LEU A 102 -15.42 4.31 -3.72
C LEU A 102 -15.45 4.86 -5.17
N GLN A 103 -14.57 4.36 -6.04
CA GLN A 103 -14.61 4.65 -7.47
C GLN A 103 -15.87 4.09 -8.14
N ASN A 104 -16.27 2.87 -7.78
CA ASN A 104 -17.51 2.25 -8.26
C ASN A 104 -18.75 3.01 -7.75
N ASP A 105 -18.68 3.64 -6.58
CA ASP A 105 -19.70 4.56 -6.06
C ASP A 105 -19.70 5.94 -6.76
N GLY A 106 -18.80 6.16 -7.73
CA GLY A 106 -18.69 7.41 -8.50
C GLY A 106 -17.92 8.52 -7.81
N LEU A 107 -17.20 8.24 -6.72
CA LEU A 107 -16.41 9.24 -6.02
C LEU A 107 -15.06 9.49 -6.70
N ALA A 108 -14.66 10.76 -6.77
CA ALA A 108 -13.38 11.18 -7.33
C ALA A 108 -12.23 10.90 -6.36
N ILE A 109 -11.71 9.67 -6.37
CA ILE A 109 -10.57 9.26 -5.54
C ILE A 109 -9.54 8.46 -6.35
N ALA A 110 -8.26 8.60 -6.03
CA ALA A 110 -7.14 7.84 -6.61
C ALA A 110 -6.30 7.17 -5.54
N LEU A 111 -5.66 6.07 -5.93
CA LEU A 111 -4.52 5.53 -5.21
C LEU A 111 -3.22 6.07 -5.82
N ILE A 112 -2.26 6.48 -5.00
CA ILE A 112 -0.89 6.73 -5.43
C ILE A 112 0.03 5.84 -4.59
N GLU A 113 0.63 4.84 -5.22
CA GLU A 113 1.61 3.97 -4.58
C GLU A 113 2.97 4.66 -4.53
N ILE A 114 3.56 4.72 -3.34
CA ILE A 114 4.84 5.37 -3.05
C ILE A 114 5.78 4.34 -2.45
N SER A 115 6.98 4.26 -3.02
CA SER A 115 8.03 3.41 -2.49
C SER A 115 8.67 4.03 -1.24
N GLY A 116 9.06 3.19 -0.27
CA GLY A 116 9.59 3.64 1.02
C GLY A 116 10.90 4.46 0.93
N ASP A 117 11.68 4.26 -0.11
CA ASP A 117 12.90 5.02 -0.44
C ASP A 117 12.60 6.42 -1.01
N ARG A 118 11.33 6.80 -1.16
CA ARG A 118 10.93 8.09 -1.79
C ARG A 118 10.12 8.98 -0.87
N ILE A 119 10.12 8.71 0.44
CA ILE A 119 9.37 9.50 1.43
C ILE A 119 9.79 10.97 1.41
N GLU A 120 11.08 11.28 1.22
CA GLU A 120 11.56 12.66 1.15
C GLU A 120 10.98 13.47 -0.02
N THR A 121 10.42 12.81 -1.03
CA THR A 121 9.85 13.45 -2.22
C THR A 121 8.35 13.74 -2.10
N LEU A 122 7.72 13.37 -0.98
CA LEU A 122 6.30 13.62 -0.72
C LEU A 122 5.89 15.10 -0.80
N PRO A 123 6.69 16.09 -0.35
CA PRO A 123 6.31 17.50 -0.48
C PRO A 123 6.09 17.92 -1.93
N ARG A 124 6.93 17.43 -2.85
CA ARG A 124 6.74 17.66 -4.29
C ARG A 124 5.45 17.01 -4.80
N LEU A 125 5.12 15.82 -4.32
CA LEU A 125 3.86 15.16 -4.68
C LEU A 125 2.65 15.94 -4.14
N PHE A 126 2.73 16.46 -2.91
CA PHE A 126 1.68 17.30 -2.33
C PHE A 126 1.42 18.54 -3.18
N ALA A 127 2.47 19.27 -3.57
CA ALA A 127 2.35 20.43 -4.45
C ALA A 127 1.70 20.08 -5.80
N LEU A 128 1.98 18.89 -6.35
CA LEU A 128 1.41 18.43 -7.62
C LEU A 128 -0.11 18.17 -7.54
N ILE A 129 -0.61 17.72 -6.38
CA ILE A 129 -2.00 17.26 -6.23
C ILE A 129 -2.89 18.24 -5.45
N ALA A 130 -2.33 19.27 -4.82
CA ALA A 130 -3.03 20.13 -3.85
C ALA A 130 -4.31 20.77 -4.40
N ASP A 131 -4.25 21.30 -5.63
CA ASP A 131 -5.35 22.06 -6.24
C ASP A 131 -6.26 21.20 -7.13
N LEU A 132 -6.06 19.88 -7.14
CA LEU A 132 -6.86 18.98 -7.97
C LEU A 132 -8.21 18.65 -7.30
N PRO A 133 -9.33 18.63 -8.05
CA PRO A 133 -10.67 18.33 -7.54
C PRO A 133 -10.88 16.81 -7.37
N ARG A 134 -9.95 16.16 -6.68
CA ARG A 134 -9.91 14.71 -6.47
C ARG A 134 -9.21 14.38 -5.16
N ALA A 135 -9.68 13.34 -4.46
CA ALA A 135 -9.01 12.80 -3.30
C ALA A 135 -7.89 11.81 -3.68
N PHE A 136 -6.84 11.75 -2.86
CA PHE A 136 -5.70 10.87 -3.08
C PHE A 136 -5.36 10.10 -1.80
N ILE A 137 -5.39 8.77 -1.91
CA ILE A 137 -4.79 7.88 -0.92
C ILE A 137 -3.34 7.65 -1.32
N LEU A 138 -2.43 8.17 -0.52
CA LEU A 138 -0.99 7.98 -0.65
C LEU A 138 -0.60 6.71 0.09
N PHE A 139 -0.33 5.65 -0.66
CA PHE A 139 -0.13 4.31 -0.13
C PHE A 139 1.35 3.94 -0.04
N LEU A 140 1.81 3.64 1.18
CA LEU A 140 3.15 3.15 1.46
C LEU A 140 3.05 1.71 1.98
N ASP A 141 3.55 0.76 1.19
CA ASP A 141 3.47 -0.66 1.52
C ASP A 141 4.72 -1.17 2.25
N ASP A 142 4.50 -2.07 3.20
CA ASP A 142 5.51 -2.80 3.98
C ASP A 142 6.63 -1.92 4.52
N LEU A 143 6.27 -0.85 5.21
CA LEU A 143 7.25 0.02 5.87
C LEU A 143 7.99 -0.79 6.95
N GLY A 144 9.24 -1.13 6.64
CA GLY A 144 10.21 -1.70 7.55
C GLY A 144 10.67 -0.66 8.56
N PHE A 145 10.20 -0.75 9.80
CA PHE A 145 10.72 0.10 10.88
C PHE A 145 12.09 -0.38 11.41
N GLU A 146 12.78 -1.29 10.72
CA GLU A 146 13.98 -1.97 11.21
C GLU A 146 15.28 -1.19 10.89
N ASP A 147 15.36 -0.46 9.77
CA ASP A 147 16.50 0.43 9.42
C ASP A 147 16.13 1.93 9.52
N ALA A 148 15.16 2.23 10.39
CA ALA A 148 14.43 3.49 10.46
C ALA A 148 15.23 4.65 11.06
N GLY A 149 16.31 5.07 10.40
CA GLY A 149 16.90 6.38 10.63
C GLY A 149 16.08 7.46 9.92
N HIS A 150 16.22 7.59 8.61
CA HIS A 150 15.76 8.79 7.90
C HIS A 150 14.27 8.78 7.54
N GLY A 151 13.76 7.71 6.91
CA GLY A 151 12.38 7.67 6.40
C GLY A 151 11.30 7.74 7.48
N ALA A 152 11.47 7.04 8.61
CA ALA A 152 10.51 7.08 9.71
C ALA A 152 10.49 8.44 10.42
N ARG A 153 11.66 9.11 10.56
CA ARG A 153 11.75 10.48 11.10
C ARG A 153 11.04 11.49 10.19
N LEU A 154 11.21 11.37 8.88
CA LEU A 154 10.50 12.20 7.91
C LEU A 154 8.99 11.99 8.00
N LEU A 155 8.54 10.73 8.01
CA LEU A 155 7.13 10.40 8.14
C LEU A 155 6.53 10.93 9.45
N ARG A 156 7.26 10.79 10.57
CA ARG A 156 6.87 11.37 11.87
C ARG A 156 6.71 12.89 11.78
N SER A 157 7.70 13.58 11.24
CA SER A 157 7.68 15.03 11.07
C SER A 157 6.50 15.49 10.20
N MET A 158 6.16 14.74 9.15
CA MET A 158 5.00 15.03 8.31
C MET A 158 3.68 14.86 9.06
N LEU A 159 3.54 13.81 9.88
CA LEU A 159 2.33 13.57 10.67
C LEU A 159 2.17 14.57 11.83
N GLU A 160 3.27 15.09 12.37
CA GLU A 160 3.28 16.12 13.43
C GLU A 160 2.98 17.55 12.89
N GLY A 161 2.86 17.72 11.57
CA GLY A 161 2.63 19.02 10.96
C GLY A 161 3.92 19.78 10.67
N GLY A 162 4.78 19.19 9.84
CA GLY A 162 6.02 19.81 9.34
C GLY A 162 5.79 21.14 8.60
N ALA A 163 6.89 21.78 8.18
CA ALA A 163 6.89 23.16 7.67
C ALA A 163 6.02 23.42 6.42
N GLU A 164 5.64 22.37 5.68
CA GLU A 164 4.77 22.48 4.51
C GLU A 164 3.44 21.78 4.80
N ALA A 165 2.33 22.50 4.59
CA ALA A 165 1.00 21.99 4.88
C ALA A 165 0.61 20.90 3.88
N ARG A 166 0.25 19.72 4.38
CA ARG A 166 -0.33 18.66 3.56
C ARG A 166 -1.69 19.11 2.99
N PRO A 167 -1.96 18.86 1.71
CA PRO A 167 -3.23 19.27 1.11
C PRO A 167 -4.41 18.48 1.71
N ALA A 168 -5.56 19.15 1.79
CA ALA A 168 -6.76 18.60 2.42
C ALA A 168 -7.24 17.31 1.73
N ASN A 169 -6.99 17.19 0.43
CA ASN A 169 -7.39 16.07 -0.42
C ASN A 169 -6.46 14.84 -0.36
N ALA A 170 -5.39 14.84 0.45
CA ALA A 170 -4.44 13.73 0.52
C ALA A 170 -4.34 13.10 1.92
N ARG A 171 -4.38 11.76 2.03
CA ARG A 171 -4.10 11.03 3.27
C ARG A 171 -3.15 9.87 3.07
N LEU A 172 -2.30 9.64 4.06
CA LEU A 172 -1.32 8.56 4.09
C LEU A 172 -1.98 7.27 4.58
N HIS A 173 -1.81 6.20 3.82
CA HIS A 173 -2.17 4.84 4.21
C HIS A 173 -0.90 4.02 4.24
N VAL A 174 -0.46 3.65 5.44
CA VAL A 174 0.80 2.96 5.67
C VAL A 174 0.54 1.53 6.12
N THR A 175 1.16 0.54 5.48
CA THR A 175 1.16 -0.83 6.02
C THR A 175 2.45 -1.15 6.77
N ALA A 176 2.32 -1.87 7.88
CA ALA A 176 3.45 -2.32 8.68
C ALA A 176 3.25 -3.77 9.15
N ASN A 177 4.37 -4.46 9.38
CA ASN A 177 4.35 -5.77 10.01
C ASN A 177 4.32 -5.64 11.53
N ARG A 178 3.58 -6.53 12.21
CA ARG A 178 3.45 -6.51 13.67
C ARG A 178 4.79 -6.46 14.41
N ARG A 179 5.80 -7.20 13.92
CA ARG A 179 7.16 -7.23 14.50
C ARG A 179 7.86 -5.89 14.45
N HIS A 180 7.51 -5.06 13.46
CA HIS A 180 8.08 -3.73 13.29
C HIS A 180 7.47 -2.71 14.25
N ILE A 181 6.32 -2.98 14.88
CA ILE A 181 5.67 -2.09 15.85
C ILE A 181 5.87 -2.60 17.28
N VAL A 182 5.71 -3.90 17.48
CA VAL A 182 5.76 -4.56 18.80
C VAL A 182 6.94 -5.52 18.79
N SER A 183 8.17 -4.99 18.82
CA SER A 183 9.35 -5.85 18.87
C SER A 183 9.43 -6.52 20.26
N ARG A 184 9.23 -7.84 20.31
CA ARG A 184 9.37 -8.67 21.54
C ARG A 184 10.65 -9.48 21.61
N ASP A 185 11.48 -9.47 20.56
CA ASP A 185 12.68 -10.31 20.52
C ASP A 185 13.90 -9.51 21.00
N LEU A 186 14.03 -9.45 22.32
CA LEU A 186 15.29 -9.16 23.02
C LEU A 186 16.23 -10.33 22.77
N ARG A 187 17.02 -10.26 21.70
CA ARG A 187 18.29 -11.00 21.63
C ARG A 187 19.40 -10.01 21.35
N GLU A 188 20.28 -9.93 22.33
CA GLU A 188 21.51 -9.15 22.37
C GLU A 188 22.21 -9.16 21.01
N GLN A 189 22.26 -8.00 20.38
CA GLN A 189 23.31 -7.68 19.44
C GLN A 189 23.92 -6.37 19.91
N ASP A 190 25.25 -6.34 19.93
CA ASP A 190 26.13 -5.23 20.31
C ASP A 190 25.88 -3.99 19.43
N SER A 191 24.74 -3.34 19.63
CA SER A 191 24.41 -2.06 19.03
C SER A 191 24.41 -1.00 20.14
N PRO A 192 25.02 0.18 19.94
CA PRO A 192 25.09 1.24 20.96
C PRO A 192 23.73 1.91 21.25
N ILE A 193 22.64 1.44 20.63
CA ILE A 193 21.29 1.99 20.75
C ILE A 193 20.48 1.10 21.70
N ASN A 194 19.88 1.71 22.72
CA ASN A 194 19.05 1.00 23.69
C ASN A 194 17.79 0.43 23.00
N PRO A 195 17.55 -0.90 23.05
CA PRO A 195 16.40 -1.54 22.41
C PRO A 195 15.04 -1.00 22.86
N ARG A 196 14.94 -0.44 24.08
CA ARG A 196 13.71 0.17 24.60
C ARG A 196 13.36 1.46 23.85
N ASP A 197 14.36 2.29 23.56
CA ASP A 197 14.18 3.56 22.87
C ASP A 197 13.65 3.35 21.43
N VAL A 198 14.12 2.29 20.77
CA VAL A 198 13.65 1.91 19.42
C VAL A 198 12.19 1.49 19.43
N VAL A 199 11.74 0.75 20.46
CA VAL A 199 10.34 0.34 20.60
C VAL A 199 9.45 1.54 20.92
N ASP A 200 9.89 2.43 21.81
CA ASP A 200 9.14 3.62 22.17
C ASP A 200 8.99 4.59 20.98
N ASP A 201 10.02 4.75 20.14
CA ASP A 201 9.92 5.57 18.91
C ASP A 201 8.94 4.97 17.87
N LYS A 202 8.88 3.64 17.75
CA LYS A 202 7.94 2.94 16.86
C LYS A 202 6.50 3.10 17.33
N LEU A 203 6.27 3.01 18.64
CA LEU A 203 4.96 3.27 19.25
C LEU A 203 4.57 4.74 19.10
N ALA A 204 5.51 5.67 19.32
CA ALA A 204 5.27 7.10 19.16
C ALA A 204 4.87 7.47 17.72
N LEU A 205 5.46 6.83 16.71
CA LEU A 205 5.04 7.02 15.32
C LEU A 205 3.65 6.43 15.06
N ALA A 206 3.35 5.25 15.60
CA ALA A 206 2.03 4.63 15.45
C ALA A 206 0.91 5.50 16.04
N ASP A 207 1.17 6.15 17.18
CA ASP A 207 0.23 7.06 17.85
C ASP A 207 -0.07 8.35 17.06
N ARG A 208 0.73 8.68 16.03
CA ARG A 208 0.47 9.84 15.16
C ARG A 208 -0.59 9.57 14.09
N PHE A 209 -0.95 8.32 13.87
CA PHE A 209 -2.02 7.99 12.93
C PHE A 209 -3.37 8.11 13.63
N GLY A 210 -4.24 8.95 13.08
CA GLY A 210 -5.59 9.14 13.64
C GLY A 210 -6.50 7.91 13.49
N LEU A 211 -6.15 6.95 12.62
CA LEU A 211 -6.79 5.65 12.53
C LEU A 211 -5.74 4.54 12.48
N SER A 212 -5.78 3.62 13.44
CA SER A 212 -4.88 2.47 13.52
C SER A 212 -5.68 1.18 13.46
N LEU A 213 -5.41 0.34 12.46
CA LEU A 213 -6.15 -0.88 12.15
C LEU A 213 -5.24 -2.10 12.33
N GLY A 214 -5.56 -2.92 13.33
CA GLY A 214 -4.86 -4.17 13.63
C GLY A 214 -5.38 -5.34 12.81
N PHE A 215 -4.45 -6.13 12.26
CA PHE A 215 -4.69 -7.36 11.49
C PHE A 215 -4.07 -8.56 12.20
N HIS A 216 -4.90 -9.52 12.56
CA HIS A 216 -4.49 -10.68 13.34
C HIS A 216 -4.19 -11.90 12.46
N VAL A 217 -3.57 -12.91 13.07
CA VAL A 217 -3.34 -14.20 12.40
C VAL A 217 -4.69 -14.85 12.16
N CYS A 218 -4.86 -15.40 10.96
CA CYS A 218 -6.07 -16.09 10.56
C CYS A 218 -6.17 -17.44 11.28
N ASP A 219 -7.29 -17.71 11.93
CA ASP A 219 -7.62 -19.07 12.39
C ASP A 219 -8.02 -19.97 11.21
N GLN A 220 -8.25 -21.25 11.49
CA GLN A 220 -8.58 -22.23 10.46
C GLN A 220 -9.93 -21.94 9.81
N ASP A 221 -10.94 -21.61 10.61
CA ASP A 221 -12.30 -21.40 10.12
C ASP A 221 -12.37 -20.17 9.22
N SER A 222 -11.70 -19.08 9.62
CA SER A 222 -11.52 -17.88 8.81
C SER A 222 -10.77 -18.18 7.52
N TYR A 223 -9.76 -19.05 7.55
CA TYR A 223 -9.01 -19.44 6.35
C TYR A 223 -9.89 -20.22 5.36
N VAL A 224 -10.65 -21.20 5.85
CA VAL A 224 -11.60 -21.95 5.02
C VAL A 224 -12.69 -21.04 4.48
N ALA A 225 -13.18 -20.08 5.28
CA ALA A 225 -14.15 -19.08 4.83
C ALA A 225 -13.61 -18.20 3.70
N MET A 226 -12.33 -17.76 3.77
CA MET A 226 -11.68 -17.03 2.69
C MET A 226 -11.62 -17.85 1.40
N VAL A 227 -11.16 -19.11 1.49
CA VAL A 227 -11.11 -20.02 0.33
C VAL A 227 -12.51 -20.21 -0.26
N SER A 228 -13.52 -20.39 0.60
CA SER A 228 -14.92 -20.52 0.18
C SER A 228 -15.40 -19.30 -0.59
N GLY A 229 -15.16 -18.08 -0.08
CA GLY A 229 -15.55 -16.84 -0.74
C GLY A 229 -14.91 -16.69 -2.13
N TYR A 230 -13.61 -16.96 -2.24
CA TYR A 230 -12.95 -16.96 -3.54
C TYR A 230 -13.48 -18.06 -4.46
N ALA A 231 -13.60 -19.29 -3.98
CA ALA A 231 -14.08 -20.42 -4.77
C ALA A 231 -15.48 -20.16 -5.33
N GLN A 232 -16.39 -19.61 -4.51
CA GLN A 232 -17.71 -19.20 -4.95
C GLN A 232 -17.65 -18.13 -6.05
N SER A 233 -16.81 -17.10 -5.88
CA SER A 233 -16.67 -16.01 -6.86
C SER A 233 -16.17 -16.48 -8.23
N TYR A 234 -15.37 -17.54 -8.29
CA TYR A 234 -14.81 -18.09 -9.53
C TYR A 234 -15.49 -19.40 -9.98
N GLY A 235 -16.55 -19.82 -9.29
CA GLY A 235 -17.28 -21.06 -9.55
C GLY A 235 -16.39 -22.30 -9.44
N LEU A 236 -15.51 -22.36 -8.45
CA LEU A 236 -14.61 -23.47 -8.16
C LEU A 236 -15.20 -24.32 -7.04
N SER A 237 -15.01 -25.64 -7.13
CA SER A 237 -15.26 -26.57 -6.04
C SER A 237 -13.96 -26.83 -5.28
N PHE A 238 -14.04 -26.95 -3.96
CA PHE A 238 -12.89 -27.29 -3.13
C PHE A 238 -13.29 -28.20 -1.96
N ASP A 239 -12.32 -28.96 -1.46
CA ASP A 239 -12.43 -29.71 -0.20
C ASP A 239 -11.77 -28.89 0.92
N PRO A 240 -12.49 -28.54 2.01
CA PRO A 240 -11.91 -27.88 3.16
C PRO A 240 -10.66 -28.59 3.74
N LEU A 241 -10.63 -29.93 3.72
CA LEU A 241 -9.48 -30.69 4.24
C LEU A 241 -8.25 -30.51 3.35
N ASP A 242 -8.41 -30.52 2.03
CA ASP A 242 -7.32 -30.23 1.07
C ASP A 242 -6.80 -28.80 1.24
N ALA A 243 -7.70 -27.83 1.42
CA ALA A 243 -7.32 -26.44 1.68
C ALA A 243 -6.49 -26.31 2.98
N ILE A 244 -6.88 -27.01 4.05
CA ILE A 244 -6.16 -27.02 5.33
C ILE A 244 -4.80 -27.69 5.18
N ALA A 245 -4.72 -28.81 4.45
CA ALA A 245 -3.46 -29.49 4.16
C ALA A 245 -2.50 -28.56 3.39
N TRP A 246 -3.01 -27.83 2.38
CA TRP A 246 -2.24 -26.83 1.64
C TRP A 246 -1.66 -25.74 2.56
N ALA A 247 -2.48 -25.15 3.43
CA ALA A 247 -2.00 -24.13 4.38
C ALA A 247 -0.94 -24.67 5.34
N THR A 248 -1.10 -25.92 5.77
CA THR A 248 -0.15 -26.60 6.66
C THR A 248 1.19 -26.81 5.97
N GLN A 249 1.21 -27.25 4.71
CA GLN A 249 2.44 -27.38 3.91
C GLN A 249 3.13 -26.04 3.67
N ARG A 250 2.36 -24.96 3.50
CA ARG A 250 2.87 -23.58 3.37
C ARG A 250 3.31 -22.95 4.70
N GLY A 251 3.08 -23.64 5.82
CA GLY A 251 3.46 -23.19 7.16
C GLY A 251 2.71 -21.94 7.66
N SER A 252 1.62 -21.53 7.02
CA SER A 252 0.84 -20.36 7.45
C SER A 252 -0.59 -20.34 6.92
N ARG A 253 -1.47 -19.68 7.66
CA ARG A 253 -2.86 -19.37 7.26
C ARG A 253 -2.98 -17.87 7.04
N SER A 254 -3.28 -17.48 5.81
CA SER A 254 -3.44 -16.07 5.45
C SER A 254 -4.25 -15.95 4.16
N GLY A 255 -4.80 -14.75 3.89
CA GLY A 255 -5.49 -14.48 2.63
C GLY A 255 -4.60 -14.70 1.40
N ARG A 256 -3.29 -14.44 1.52
CA ARG A 256 -2.30 -14.77 0.47
C ARG A 256 -2.25 -16.27 0.18
N VAL A 257 -2.19 -17.11 1.22
CA VAL A 257 -2.14 -18.57 1.07
C VAL A 257 -3.47 -19.10 0.53
N ALA A 258 -4.59 -18.52 0.97
CA ALA A 258 -5.92 -18.84 0.44
C ALA A 258 -6.01 -18.52 -1.06
N TRP A 259 -5.53 -17.35 -1.49
CA TRP A 259 -5.46 -16.99 -2.91
C TRP A 259 -4.57 -17.95 -3.72
N GLN A 260 -3.40 -18.31 -3.20
CA GLN A 260 -2.51 -19.29 -3.85
C GLN A 260 -3.18 -20.65 -4.03
N TYR A 261 -3.96 -21.10 -3.03
CA TYR A 261 -4.75 -22.33 -3.14
C TYR A 261 -5.85 -22.21 -4.19
N VAL A 262 -6.52 -21.05 -4.28
CA VAL A 262 -7.55 -20.80 -5.30
C VAL A 262 -6.96 -20.77 -6.71
N VAL A 263 -5.78 -20.19 -6.89
CA VAL A 263 -5.04 -20.24 -8.16
C VAL A 263 -4.72 -21.69 -8.55
N GLU A 264 -4.30 -22.51 -7.60
CA GLU A 264 -4.07 -23.95 -7.81
C GLU A 264 -5.37 -24.66 -8.24
N LEU A 265 -6.49 -24.40 -7.56
CA LEU A 265 -7.80 -24.95 -7.93
C LEU A 265 -8.25 -24.52 -9.33
N ALA A 266 -8.08 -23.24 -9.67
CA ALA A 266 -8.40 -22.72 -11.00
C ALA A 266 -7.54 -23.38 -12.08
N GLY A 267 -6.25 -23.57 -11.81
CA GLY A 267 -5.32 -24.30 -12.68
C GLY A 267 -5.77 -25.73 -12.93
N ARG A 268 -6.13 -26.48 -11.87
CA ARG A 268 -6.68 -27.84 -11.99
C ARG A 268 -7.99 -27.89 -12.77
N ALA A 269 -8.81 -26.84 -12.67
CA ALA A 269 -10.08 -26.71 -13.37
C ALA A 269 -9.96 -26.14 -14.79
N GLY A 270 -8.76 -25.76 -15.25
CA GLY A 270 -8.54 -25.14 -16.56
C GLY A 270 -9.18 -23.75 -16.71
N LYS A 271 -9.40 -23.02 -15.61
CA LYS A 271 -10.02 -21.69 -15.61
C LYS A 271 -8.97 -20.58 -15.53
N ALA A 272 -9.17 -19.52 -16.31
CA ALA A 272 -8.46 -18.26 -16.13
C ALA A 272 -9.18 -17.42 -15.07
N ILE A 273 -8.41 -16.87 -14.12
CA ILE A 273 -8.87 -15.98 -13.05
C ILE A 273 -7.94 -14.78 -12.92
#